data_AF-A0A8T4QKD9-F1
#
_entry.id   AF-A0A8T4QKD9-F1
#
_cell.length_a   1.000
_cell.length_b   1.000
_cell.length_c   1.000
_cell.angle_alpha   90.00
_cell.angle_beta   90.00
_cell.angle_gamma   90.00
#
_symmetry.space_group_name_H-M   'P 1'
#
loop_
_entity.id
_entity.type
_entity.pdbx_description
1 polymer ?
#
loop_
_entity_poly.entity_id
_entity_poly.type
_entity_poly.pdbx_seq_one_letter_code
_entity_poly.pdbx_strand_id
1 'polypeptide(L)'
;MPDTKINVFEIVLLSVGVGAAILGFQLINQAYKGEGSQLSWLMVIAIFSWLTLLILFILLSLMVDVSKKELAEIKTMIYLLSEKKNKK
;
A
#
# COMPACT_ATOMS: atom_id res chain seq x y z
N MET A 1 24.40 3.26 8.22
CA MET A 1 23.19 2.77 7.50
C MET A 1 22.05 3.66 7.95
N PRO A 2 21.37 4.39 7.05
CA PRO A 2 20.31 5.28 7.48
C PRO A 2 19.18 4.43 8.05
N ASP A 3 18.89 4.60 9.32
CA ASP A 3 17.81 3.91 10.03
C ASP A 3 16.49 4.20 9.31
N THR A 4 16.00 3.24 8.54
CA THR A 4 14.67 3.28 7.94
C THR A 4 13.69 3.13 9.09
N LYS A 5 13.33 4.26 9.72
CA LYS A 5 12.28 4.29 10.73
C LYS A 5 10.98 3.95 10.00
N ILE A 6 10.58 2.69 10.09
CA ILE A 6 9.31 2.20 9.57
C ILE A 6 8.21 3.06 10.20
N ASN A 7 7.46 3.76 9.37
CA ASN A 7 6.41 4.66 9.83
C ASN A 7 5.19 3.82 10.25
N VAL A 8 4.45 4.28 11.27
CA VAL A 8 3.20 3.64 11.71
C VAL A 8 2.25 3.42 10.53
N PHE A 9 2.22 4.37 9.58
CA PHE A 9 1.45 4.24 8.35
C PHE A 9 1.84 3.01 7.51
N GLU A 10 3.13 2.73 7.32
CA GLU A 10 3.59 1.56 6.56
C GLU A 10 3.20 0.27 7.26
N ILE A 11 3.33 0.22 8.59
CA ILE A 11 2.93 -0.95 9.39
C ILE A 11 1.43 -1.21 9.24
N VAL A 12 0.62 -0.16 9.33
CA VAL A 12 -0.84 -0.26 9.16
C VAL A 12 -1.18 -0.69 7.74
N LEU A 13 -0.59 -0.06 6.72
CA LEU A 13 -0.83 -0.39 5.32
C LEU A 13 -0.47 -1.85 5.01
N LEU A 14 0.68 -2.31 5.52
CA LEU A 14 1.13 -3.70 5.39
C LEU A 14 0.17 -4.66 6.09
N SER A 15 -0.25 -4.34 7.31
CA SER A 15 -1.19 -5.16 8.08
C SER A 15 -2.54 -5.27 7.38
N VAL A 16 -3.06 -4.15 6.88
CA VAL A 16 -4.33 -4.10 6.13
C VAL A 16 -4.20 -4.85 4.80
N GLY A 17 -3.09 -4.69 4.07
CA GLY A 17 -2.84 -5.38 2.81
C GLY A 17 -2.77 -6.90 2.97
N VAL A 18 -2.07 -7.39 4.01
CA VAL A 18 -2.02 -8.82 4.34
C VAL A 18 -3.40 -9.33 4.76
N GLY A 19 -4.13 -8.56 5.57
CA GLY A 19 -5.51 -8.88 5.95
C GLY A 19 -6.43 -9.01 4.73
N ALA A 20 -6.37 -8.06 3.79
CA ALA A 20 -7.15 -8.10 2.56
C ALA A 20 -6.78 -9.28 1.66
N ALA A 21 -5.50 -9.70 1.62
CA ALA A 21 -5.08 -10.89 0.90
C ALA A 21 -5.70 -12.16 1.52
N ILE A 22 -5.57 -12.35 2.84
CA ILE A 22 -6.06 -13.55 3.50
C ILE A 22 -7.59 -13.62 3.45
N LEU A 23 -8.27 -12.53 3.82
CA LEU A 23 -9.72 -12.47 3.88
C LEU A 23 -10.35 -12.58 2.50
N GLY A 24 -9.80 -11.91 1.48
CA GLY A 24 -10.32 -11.99 0.13
C GLY A 24 -10.27 -13.42 -0.42
N PHE A 25 -9.16 -14.14 -0.18
CA PHE A 25 -9.06 -15.55 -0.54
C PHE A 25 -10.07 -16.42 0.23
N GLN A 26 -10.21 -16.19 1.54
CA GLN A 26 -11.16 -16.95 2.36
C GLN A 26 -12.61 -16.76 1.91
N LEU A 27 -13.03 -15.53 1.63
CA LEU A 27 -14.39 -15.20 1.18
C LEU A 27 -14.70 -15.80 -0.18
N ILE A 28 -13.76 -15.71 -1.13
CA ILE A 28 -13.91 -16.32 -2.47
C ILE A 28 -14.00 -17.85 -2.34
N ASN A 29 -13.14 -18.46 -1.54
CA ASN A 29 -13.14 -19.91 -1.34
C ASN A 29 -14.41 -20.39 -0.61
N GLN A 30 -14.95 -19.59 0.30
CA GLN A 30 -16.23 -19.88 0.95
C GLN A 30 -17.39 -19.82 -0.04
N ALA A 31 -17.43 -18.80 -0.90
CA ALA A 31 -18.43 -18.68 -1.96
C ALA A 31 -18.36 -19.88 -2.92
N TYR A 32 -17.16 -20.28 -3.32
CA TYR A 32 -16.93 -21.46 -4.17
C TYR A 32 -17.50 -22.75 -3.58
N LYS A 33 -17.26 -22.98 -2.27
CA LYS A 33 -17.78 -24.15 -1.57
C LYS A 33 -19.30 -24.10 -1.39
N GLY A 34 -19.86 -22.90 -1.18
CA GLY A 34 -21.30 -22.68 -1.04
C GLY A 34 -22.08 -22.97 -2.32
N GLU A 35 -21.50 -22.70 -3.48
CA GLU A 35 -22.12 -22.95 -4.81
C GLU A 35 -21.86 -24.37 -5.35
N GLY A 36 -21.48 -25.32 -4.49
CA GLY A 36 -21.27 -26.70 -4.91
C GLY A 36 -20.02 -26.91 -5.76
N SER A 37 -18.98 -26.10 -5.55
CA SER A 37 -17.71 -26.16 -6.29
C SER A 37 -17.83 -25.86 -7.79
N GLN A 38 -18.88 -25.14 -8.19
CA GLN A 38 -19.01 -24.61 -9.54
C GLN A 38 -18.31 -23.25 -9.65
N LEU A 39 -17.58 -23.05 -10.75
CA LEU A 39 -16.97 -21.77 -11.06
C LEU A 39 -18.03 -20.85 -11.69
N SER A 40 -18.63 -20.00 -10.87
CA SER A 40 -19.54 -18.95 -11.34
C SER A 40 -18.77 -17.80 -11.98
N TRP A 41 -19.39 -17.16 -12.98
CA TRP A 41 -18.86 -15.97 -13.65
C TRP A 41 -18.62 -14.81 -12.67
N LEU A 42 -19.51 -14.66 -11.67
CA LEU A 42 -19.34 -13.66 -10.60
C LEU A 42 -18.09 -13.92 -9.77
N MET A 43 -17.72 -15.19 -9.60
CA MET A 43 -16.54 -15.57 -8.85
C MET A 43 -15.25 -15.22 -9.60
N VAL A 44 -15.25 -15.37 -10.93
CA VAL A 44 -14.15 -14.92 -11.79
C VAL A 44 -13.97 -13.40 -11.66
N ILE A 45 -15.07 -12.65 -11.73
CA ILE A 45 -15.03 -11.18 -11.53
C ILE A 45 -14.48 -10.86 -10.14
N ALA A 46 -14.95 -11.53 -9.09
CA ALA A 46 -14.48 -11.31 -7.72
C ALA A 46 -12.97 -11.58 -7.56
N ILE A 47 -12.46 -12.65 -8.19
CA ILE A 47 -11.01 -12.96 -8.19
C ILE A 47 -10.23 -11.84 -8.88
N PHE A 48 -10.67 -11.40 -10.06
CA PHE A 48 -10.01 -10.30 -10.76
C PHE A 48 -10.04 -9.00 -9.97
N SER A 49 -11.19 -8.63 -9.40
CA SER A 49 -11.32 -7.45 -8.54
C SER A 49 -10.44 -7.53 -7.30
N TRP A 50 -10.34 -8.71 -6.68
CA TRP A 50 -9.46 -8.95 -5.53
C TRP A 50 -7.98 -8.79 -5.91
N LEU A 51 -7.55 -9.34 -7.06
CA LEU A 51 -6.20 -9.13 -7.57
C LEU A 51 -5.92 -7.66 -7.89
N THR A 52 -6.87 -6.94 -8.51
CA THR A 52 -6.74 -5.50 -8.75
C THR A 52 -6.58 -4.73 -7.43
N LEU A 53 -7.36 -5.09 -6.40
CA LEU A 53 -7.25 -4.48 -5.08
C LEU A 53 -5.86 -4.69 -4.47
N LEU A 54 -5.28 -5.88 -4.60
CA LEU A 54 -3.90 -6.14 -4.14
C LEU A 54 -2.87 -5.29 -4.90
N ILE A 55 -3.02 -5.13 -6.21
CA ILE A 55 -2.15 -4.27 -7.02
C ILE A 55 -2.24 -2.82 -6.55
N LEU A 56 -3.45 -2.32 -6.29
CA LEU A 56 -3.64 -0.96 -5.78
C LEU A 56 -2.97 -0.75 -4.41
N PHE A 57 -3.02 -1.75 -3.52
CA PHE A 57 -2.31 -1.69 -2.23
C PHE A 57 -0.80 -1.60 -2.42
N ILE A 58 -0.22 -2.38 -3.34
CA ILE A 58 1.21 -2.33 -3.65
C ILE A 58 1.59 -0.95 -4.21
N LEU A 59 0.79 -0.42 -5.16
CA LEU A 59 1.02 0.91 -5.73
C LEU A 59 0.95 2.01 -4.67
N LEU A 60 -0.03 1.95 -3.76
CA LEU A 60 -0.15 2.87 -2.63
C LEU A 60 1.09 2.83 -1.74
N SER A 61 1.61 1.64 -1.44
CA SER A 61 2.84 1.49 -0.66
C SER A 61 4.01 2.19 -1.34
N LEU A 62 4.21 1.95 -2.64
CA LEU A 62 5.28 2.57 -3.41
C LEU A 62 5.13 4.09 -3.49
N MET A 63 3.91 4.59 -3.68
CA MET A 63 3.64 6.02 -3.79
C MET A 63 3.98 6.76 -2.48
N VAL A 64 3.68 6.14 -1.34
CA VAL A 64 4.00 6.69 -0.02
C VAL A 64 5.52 6.83 0.16
N ASP A 65 6.30 5.85 -0.29
CA ASP A 65 7.76 5.90 -0.24
C ASP A 65 8.32 7.05 -1.09
N VAL A 66 7.78 7.22 -2.30
CA VAL A 66 8.15 8.34 -3.19
C VAL A 66 7.81 9.68 -2.56
N SER A 67 6.59 9.85 -2.03
CA SER A 67 6.18 11.10 -1.39
C SER A 67 7.03 11.48 -0.18
N LYS A 68 7.46 10.50 0.62
CA LYS A 68 8.38 10.75 1.76
C LYS A 68 9.73 11.28 1.29
N LYS A 69 10.26 10.71 0.21
CA LYS A 69 11.53 11.13 -0.37
C LYS A 69 11.45 12.57 -0.89
N GLU A 70 10.42 12.91 -1.64
CA GLU A 70 10.20 14.27 -2.14
C GLU A 70 10.06 15.29 -1.00
N LEU A 71 9.31 14.96 0.05
CA LEU A 71 9.17 15.81 1.24
C LEU A 71 10.49 16.08 1.96
N ALA A 72 11.36 15.07 2.06
CA ALA A 72 12.68 15.22 2.67
C ALA A 72 13.60 16.13 1.85
N GLU A 73 13.56 16.00 0.52
CA GLU A 73 14.31 16.86 -0.40
C GLU A 73 13.85 18.33 -0.29
N ILE A 74 12.53 18.57 -0.24
CA ILE A 74 11.97 19.93 -0.07
C ILE A 74 12.39 20.54 1.27
N LYS A 75 12.32 19.79 2.37
CA LYS A 75 12.77 20.28 3.69
C LYS A 75 14.25 20.65 3.67
N THR A 76 15.07 19.86 3.00
CA THR A 76 16.51 20.11 2.86
C THR A 76 16.77 21.39 2.09
N MET A 77 16.06 21.61 0.97
CA MET A 77 16.17 22.86 0.20
C MET A 77 15.76 24.09 1.02
N ILE A 78 14.64 24.02 1.75
CA ILE A 78 14.18 25.13 2.60
C ILE A 78 15.21 25.45 3.69
N TYR A 79 15.79 24.43 4.33
CA TYR A 79 16.84 24.61 5.33
C TYR A 79 18.06 25.33 4.75
N LEU A 80 18.58 24.88 3.60
CA LEU A 80 19.73 25.50 2.94
C LEU A 80 19.45 26.96 2.54
N LEU A 81 18.24 27.25 2.07
CA LEU A 81 17.81 28.62 1.74
C LEU A 81 17.72 29.51 2.99
N SER A 82 17.21 28.99 4.11
CA SER A 82 17.12 29.69 5.39
C SER A 82 18.51 29.98 5.96
N GLU A 83 19.42 29.01 5.94
CA GLU A 83 20.79 29.18 6.45
C GLU A 83 21.56 30.23 5.63
N LYS A 84 21.39 30.23 4.30
CA LYS A 84 21.98 31.23 3.40
C LYS A 84 21.43 32.65 3.66
N LYS A 85 20.17 32.77 4.08
CA LYS A 85 19.55 34.05 4.45
C LYS A 85 20.08 34.59 5.78
N ASN A 86 20.40 33.74 6.74
CA ASN A 86 20.90 34.14 8.07
C ASN A 86 22.39 34.49 8.09
N LYS A 87 23.16 34.12 7.05
CA LYS A 87 24.59 34.47 6.90
C LYS A 87 24.83 35.77 6.09
N LYS A 88 23.78 36.51 5.74
CA LYS A 88 23.82 37.79 5.04
C LYS A 88 23.34 38.90 5.95
#